data_AF-A0A2R8AG15-F1
#
_entry.id   AF-A0A2R8AG15-F1
#
_cell.length_a   1.000
_cell.length_b   1.000
_cell.length_c   1.000
_cell.angle_alpha   90.00
_cell.angle_beta   90.00
_cell.angle_gamma   90.00
#
_symmetry.space_group_name_H-M   'P 1'
#
loop_
_entity.id
_entity.type
_entity.pdbx_description
1 polymer ?
#
loop_
_entity_poly.entity_id
_entity_poly.type
_entity_poly.pdbx_seq_one_letter_code
_entity_poly.pdbx_strand_id
1 'polypeptide(L)'
;MDLREVAGQLNVRFVLEGSVQRSGNRVRVSAQLIDGSTGGHVWSERYDGQIEDVFDLQDEITRNVVASIQTVVQLNTISERVERTARPELTVWELTMRSWRLLYEFTPEAYAHAKSLLERALALDPQSAEANMVLSLINHHIALLGFSEDPSPPMQAAYALARRSVALDGKNEYAHWALGISCWALERFDESRAALDRAVMLNPNCSLAYGSRGTLLAILGEADAAIDNQEIAIRSNPLDPSIFFRFSGLAMAHYVVGRFDLCVEWADKALHRNDEWYLAHFLKIASHVASGDASKAREARLACQRAIPTVGLELLDRMPLQNKADMSDFRSRLSQAGLSSAGAR
;
A
#
# COMPACT_ATOMS: atom_id res chain seq x y z
N MET A 1 -19.45 -27.34 -15.73
CA MET A 1 -18.98 -27.98 -14.48
C MET A 1 -19.42 -27.07 -13.35
N ASP A 2 -20.10 -27.57 -12.31
CA ASP A 2 -20.46 -26.72 -11.16
C ASP A 2 -19.20 -26.53 -10.31
N LEU A 3 -18.67 -25.31 -10.29
CA LEU A 3 -17.42 -25.01 -9.59
C LEU A 3 -17.56 -25.12 -8.06
N ARG A 4 -18.78 -25.11 -7.53
CA ARG A 4 -19.04 -25.42 -6.11
C ARG A 4 -18.79 -26.89 -5.80
N GLU A 5 -19.13 -27.77 -6.74
CA GLU A 5 -18.87 -29.21 -6.61
C GLU A 5 -17.35 -29.47 -6.65
N VAL A 6 -16.61 -28.79 -7.54
CA VAL A 6 -15.15 -28.85 -7.60
C VAL A 6 -14.50 -28.34 -6.31
N ALA A 7 -14.94 -27.19 -5.80
CA ALA A 7 -14.45 -26.64 -4.53
C ALA A 7 -14.69 -27.60 -3.35
N GLY A 8 -15.87 -28.23 -3.30
CA GLY A 8 -16.21 -29.24 -2.31
C GLY A 8 -15.36 -30.52 -2.43
N GLN A 9 -15.13 -31.01 -3.65
CA GLN A 9 -14.29 -32.19 -3.89
C GLN A 9 -12.81 -31.95 -3.54
N LEU A 10 -12.30 -30.74 -3.81
CA LEU A 10 -10.91 -30.36 -3.53
C LEU A 10 -10.71 -29.82 -2.11
N ASN A 11 -11.78 -29.65 -1.33
CA ASN A 11 -11.78 -29.05 0.00
C ASN A 11 -11.06 -27.69 0.05
N VAL A 12 -11.32 -26.83 -0.95
CA VAL A 12 -10.78 -25.48 -1.04
C VAL A 12 -11.92 -24.46 -1.01
N ARG A 13 -11.67 -23.28 -0.42
CA ARG A 13 -12.67 -22.21 -0.42
C ARG A 13 -12.71 -21.43 -1.73
N PHE A 14 -11.56 -21.16 -2.32
CA PHE A 14 -11.46 -20.36 -3.55
C PHE A 14 -10.93 -21.23 -4.69
N VAL A 15 -11.55 -21.10 -5.86
CA VAL A 15 -11.12 -21.77 -7.09
C VAL A 15 -10.71 -20.71 -8.10
N LEU A 16 -9.46 -20.78 -8.56
CA LEU A 16 -8.97 -19.98 -9.68
C LEU A 16 -9.13 -20.80 -10.96
N GLU A 17 -9.83 -20.23 -11.94
CA GLU A 17 -9.88 -20.78 -13.29
C GLU A 17 -9.52 -19.73 -14.33
N GLY A 18 -9.15 -20.18 -15.52
CA GLY A 18 -8.84 -19.28 -16.62
C GLY A 18 -9.04 -19.92 -17.98
N SER A 19 -9.08 -19.08 -19.01
CA SER A 19 -9.17 -19.51 -20.40
C SER A 19 -8.17 -18.76 -21.26
N VAL A 20 -7.66 -19.44 -22.28
CA VAL A 20 -6.74 -18.87 -23.27
C VAL A 20 -7.41 -18.94 -24.63
N GLN A 21 -7.47 -17.80 -25.30
CA GLN A 21 -7.98 -17.67 -26.66
C GLN A 21 -6.86 -17.11 -27.55
N ARG A 22 -6.72 -17.68 -28.74
CA ARG A 22 -5.76 -17.21 -29.75
C ARG A 22 -6.48 -16.87 -31.04
N SER A 23 -6.17 -15.70 -31.62
CA SER A 23 -6.63 -15.30 -32.94
C SER A 23 -5.47 -14.66 -33.71
N GLY A 24 -4.94 -15.39 -34.69
CA GLY A 24 -3.72 -15.00 -35.41
C GLY A 24 -2.53 -14.85 -34.46
N ASN A 25 -1.97 -13.64 -34.41
CA ASN A 25 -0.85 -13.27 -33.53
C ASN A 25 -1.29 -12.86 -32.13
N ARG A 26 -2.58 -12.58 -31.91
CA ARG A 26 -3.09 -12.10 -30.62
C ARG A 26 -3.44 -13.25 -29.72
N VAL A 27 -2.98 -13.18 -28.48
CA VAL A 27 -3.35 -14.08 -27.38
C VAL A 27 -4.12 -13.27 -26.36
N ARG A 28 -5.20 -13.88 -25.86
CA ARG A 28 -6.05 -13.34 -24.82
C ARG A 28 -6.19 -14.37 -23.73
N VAL A 29 -5.81 -13.99 -22.51
CA VAL A 29 -5.96 -14.82 -21.32
C VAL A 29 -6.97 -14.15 -20.40
N SER A 30 -7.91 -14.92 -19.90
CA SER A 30 -8.86 -14.47 -18.86
C SER A 30 -8.69 -15.36 -17.64
N ALA A 31 -8.65 -14.77 -16.45
CA ALA A 31 -8.56 -15.48 -15.19
C ALA A 31 -9.63 -14.97 -14.22
N GLN A 32 -10.19 -15.85 -13.40
CA GLN A 32 -11.19 -15.48 -12.41
C GLN A 32 -11.10 -16.35 -11.15
N LEU A 33 -11.31 -15.71 -10.01
CA LEU A 33 -11.36 -16.34 -8.69
C LEU A 33 -12.81 -16.39 -8.23
N ILE A 34 -13.27 -17.57 -7.83
CA ILE A 34 -14.64 -17.84 -7.40
C ILE A 34 -14.63 -18.32 -5.95
N ASP A 35 -15.52 -17.77 -5.11
CA ASP A 35 -15.75 -18.29 -3.76
C ASP A 35 -16.67 -19.53 -3.88
N GLY A 36 -16.10 -20.71 -3.66
CA GLY A 36 -16.79 -22.00 -3.75
C GLY A 36 -17.92 -22.17 -2.73
N SER A 37 -17.98 -21.35 -1.68
CA SER A 37 -19.08 -21.37 -0.70
C SER A 37 -20.34 -20.65 -1.20
N THR A 38 -20.18 -19.61 -2.02
CA THR A 38 -21.30 -18.80 -2.55
C THR A 38 -21.55 -19.02 -4.04
N GLY A 39 -20.56 -19.51 -4.78
CA GLY A 39 -20.55 -19.55 -6.24
C GLY A 39 -20.32 -18.18 -6.90
N GLY A 40 -20.05 -17.13 -6.10
CA GLY A 40 -19.83 -15.77 -6.60
C GLY A 40 -18.41 -15.55 -7.11
N HIS A 41 -18.28 -14.78 -8.20
CA HIS A 41 -16.99 -14.27 -8.68
C HIS A 41 -16.50 -13.19 -7.72
N VAL A 42 -15.30 -13.37 -7.16
CA VAL A 42 -14.67 -12.41 -6.23
C VAL A 42 -13.53 -11.63 -6.90
N TRP A 43 -13.02 -12.10 -8.04
CA TRP A 43 -12.05 -11.40 -8.87
C TRP A 43 -12.10 -11.93 -10.31
N SER A 44 -11.85 -11.06 -11.29
CA SER A 44 -11.74 -11.42 -12.70
C SER A 44 -10.84 -10.41 -13.41
N GLU A 45 -9.90 -10.88 -14.22
CA GLU A 45 -9.00 -10.06 -15.01
C GLU A 45 -8.81 -10.61 -16.42
N ARG A 46 -8.41 -9.72 -17.32
CA ARG A 46 -8.14 -10.04 -18.72
C ARG A 46 -6.81 -9.46 -19.17
N TYR A 47 -6.00 -10.31 -19.78
CA TYR A 47 -4.70 -9.99 -20.33
C TYR A 47 -4.72 -10.18 -21.84
N ASP A 48 -4.24 -9.19 -22.58
CA ASP A 48 -4.14 -9.18 -24.03
C ASP A 48 -2.68 -8.98 -24.43
N GLY A 49 -2.14 -9.85 -25.29
CA GLY A 49 -0.76 -9.74 -25.76
C GLY A 49 -0.54 -10.38 -27.14
N GLN A 50 0.72 -10.44 -27.57
CA GLN A 50 1.12 -11.10 -28.81
C GLN A 50 1.73 -12.49 -28.51
N ILE A 51 1.60 -13.44 -29.43
CA ILE A 51 2.16 -14.80 -29.28
C ILE A 51 3.70 -14.79 -29.31
N GLU A 52 4.31 -13.77 -29.91
CA GLU A 52 5.77 -13.60 -29.98
C GLU A 52 6.36 -13.33 -28.60
N ASP A 53 5.62 -12.59 -27.75
CA ASP A 53 6.01 -12.23 -26.38
C ASP A 53 5.28 -13.10 -25.34
N VAL A 54 4.84 -14.32 -25.73
CA VAL A 54 3.94 -15.14 -24.89
C VAL A 54 4.54 -15.52 -23.53
N PHE A 55 5.88 -15.63 -23.44
CA PHE A 55 6.56 -15.93 -22.18
C PHE A 55 6.60 -14.71 -21.26
N ASP A 56 6.85 -13.51 -21.79
CA ASP A 56 6.76 -12.27 -21.01
C ASP A 56 5.34 -12.02 -20.54
N LEU A 57 4.36 -12.28 -21.42
CA LEU A 57 2.93 -12.25 -21.07
C LEU A 57 2.60 -13.29 -19.99
N GLN A 58 3.14 -14.50 -20.05
CA GLN A 58 2.95 -15.53 -19.03
C GLN A 58 3.51 -15.10 -17.68
N ASP A 59 4.72 -14.52 -17.66
CA ASP A 59 5.37 -14.03 -16.46
C ASP A 59 4.60 -12.86 -15.84
N GLU A 60 4.09 -11.95 -16.66
CA GLU A 60 3.19 -10.87 -16.23
C GLU A 60 1.89 -11.42 -15.64
N ILE A 61 1.21 -12.32 -16.35
CA ILE A 61 -0.02 -12.96 -15.86
C ILE A 61 0.24 -13.64 -14.51
N THR A 62 1.34 -14.38 -14.38
CA THR A 62 1.69 -15.08 -13.14
C THR A 62 1.87 -14.11 -11.98
N ARG A 63 2.63 -13.02 -12.18
CA ARG A 63 2.79 -11.95 -11.18
C ARG A 63 1.45 -11.35 -10.79
N ASN A 64 0.65 -10.96 -11.78
CA ASN A 64 -0.59 -10.21 -11.56
C ASN A 64 -1.65 -11.07 -10.86
N VAL A 65 -1.80 -12.32 -11.28
CA VAL A 65 -2.72 -13.30 -10.70
C VAL A 65 -2.35 -13.58 -9.24
N VAL A 66 -1.08 -13.86 -8.94
CA VAL A 66 -0.62 -14.15 -7.58
C VAL A 66 -0.83 -12.95 -6.66
N ALA A 67 -0.41 -11.75 -7.09
CA ALA A 67 -0.55 -10.54 -6.28
C ALA A 67 -2.01 -10.18 -5.99
N SER A 68 -2.87 -10.23 -7.01
CA SER A 68 -4.29 -9.87 -6.86
C SER A 68 -5.06 -10.88 -6.02
N ILE A 69 -4.83 -12.19 -6.23
CA ILE A 69 -5.51 -13.24 -5.47
C ILE A 69 -5.15 -13.17 -3.99
N GLN A 70 -3.89 -12.89 -3.66
CA GLN A 70 -3.45 -12.78 -2.27
C GLN A 70 -4.27 -11.73 -1.50
N THR A 71 -4.45 -10.53 -2.09
CA THR A 71 -5.30 -9.47 -1.52
C THR A 71 -6.77 -9.89 -1.46
N VAL A 72 -7.32 -10.44 -2.54
CA VAL A 72 -8.74 -10.84 -2.63
C VAL A 72 -9.06 -11.92 -1.60
N VAL A 73 -8.21 -12.93 -1.45
CA VAL A 73 -8.34 -13.99 -0.45
C VAL A 73 -8.30 -13.38 0.94
N GLN A 74 -7.33 -12.53 1.27
CA GLN A 74 -7.25 -11.88 2.58
C GLN A 74 -8.53 -11.09 2.93
N LEU A 75 -9.08 -10.34 1.97
CA LEU A 75 -10.29 -9.55 2.16
C LEU A 75 -11.57 -10.41 2.29
N ASN A 76 -11.61 -11.57 1.66
CA ASN A 76 -12.81 -12.42 1.61
C ASN A 76 -12.75 -13.64 2.54
N THR A 77 -11.62 -13.93 3.19
CA THR A 77 -11.45 -15.13 4.03
C THR A 77 -12.32 -15.12 5.29
N ILE A 78 -12.79 -13.97 5.77
CA ILE A 78 -13.69 -13.90 6.93
C ILE A 78 -14.90 -13.02 6.62
N SER A 79 -16.07 -13.65 6.49
CA SER A 79 -17.34 -12.95 6.29
C SER A 79 -17.93 -12.55 7.65
N GLU A 80 -17.98 -11.25 7.97
CA GLU A 80 -18.52 -10.68 9.23
C GLU A 80 -19.87 -11.26 9.68
N ARG A 81 -20.70 -11.68 8.71
CA ARG A 81 -22.09 -12.10 8.96
C ARG A 81 -22.24 -13.47 9.60
N VAL A 82 -21.21 -14.32 9.59
CA VAL A 82 -21.28 -15.68 10.14
C VAL A 82 -20.83 -15.74 11.61
N GLU A 83 -20.05 -14.76 12.09
CA GLU A 83 -19.36 -14.90 13.39
C GLU A 83 -19.88 -14.02 14.53
N ARG A 84 -20.75 -13.03 14.29
CA ARG A 84 -21.39 -12.25 15.38
C ARG A 84 -22.25 -13.12 16.31
N THR A 85 -22.57 -14.35 15.93
CA THR A 85 -23.59 -15.17 16.60
C THR A 85 -23.06 -16.45 17.28
N ALA A 86 -21.78 -16.84 17.13
CA ALA A 86 -21.39 -18.23 17.47
C ALA A 86 -20.11 -18.47 18.31
N ARG A 87 -19.15 -17.53 18.47
CA ARG A 87 -17.91 -17.82 19.24
C ARG A 87 -17.37 -16.61 20.01
N PRO A 88 -17.40 -16.61 21.36
CA PRO A 88 -16.82 -15.53 22.16
C PRO A 88 -15.27 -15.57 22.21
N GLU A 89 -14.65 -16.74 22.01
CA GLU A 89 -13.20 -16.92 22.03
C GLU A 89 -12.66 -17.07 20.60
N LEU A 90 -12.11 -15.97 20.07
CA LEU A 90 -11.43 -15.97 18.77
C LEU A 90 -9.99 -16.42 18.94
N THR A 91 -9.51 -17.22 17.99
CA THR A 91 -8.12 -17.65 17.90
C THR A 91 -7.21 -16.49 17.47
N VAL A 92 -5.89 -16.64 17.68
CA VAL A 92 -4.87 -15.67 17.23
C VAL A 92 -4.98 -15.41 15.73
N TRP A 93 -5.17 -16.45 14.93
CA TRP A 93 -5.32 -16.34 13.48
C TRP A 93 -6.59 -15.56 13.09
N GLU A 94 -7.75 -15.87 13.68
CA GLU A 94 -9.01 -15.16 13.40
C GLU A 94 -8.91 -13.67 13.78
N LEU A 95 -8.33 -13.36 14.94
CA LEU A 95 -8.08 -11.98 15.37
C LEU A 95 -7.18 -11.25 14.38
N THR A 96 -6.08 -11.89 13.96
CA THR A 96 -5.09 -11.31 13.05
C THR A 96 -5.65 -11.06 11.66
N MET A 97 -6.39 -12.02 11.09
CA MET A 97 -6.98 -11.90 9.75
C MET A 97 -8.08 -10.84 9.71
N ARG A 98 -8.90 -10.73 10.76
CA ARG A 98 -9.88 -9.64 10.88
C ARG A 98 -9.20 -8.28 10.94
N SER A 99 -8.08 -8.15 11.66
CA SER A 99 -7.28 -6.94 11.69
C SER A 99 -6.62 -6.61 10.35
N TRP A 100 -6.17 -7.62 9.60
CA TRP A 100 -5.58 -7.40 8.28
C TRP A 100 -6.59 -6.77 7.31
N ARG A 101 -7.85 -7.23 7.28
CA ARG A 101 -8.89 -6.63 6.44
C ARG A 101 -9.07 -5.13 6.75
N LEU A 102 -9.03 -4.77 8.03
CA LEU A 102 -9.19 -3.38 8.48
C LEU A 102 -8.04 -2.47 8.01
N LEU A 103 -6.88 -3.00 7.57
CA LEU A 103 -5.79 -2.19 7.00
C LEU A 103 -6.26 -1.34 5.81
N TYR A 104 -7.20 -1.86 5.03
CA TYR A 104 -7.67 -1.26 3.78
C TYR A 104 -8.87 -0.32 3.97
N GLU A 105 -9.36 -0.12 5.19
CA GLU A 105 -10.44 0.84 5.46
C GLU A 105 -9.93 2.28 5.63
N PHE A 106 -8.65 2.45 5.99
CA PHE A 106 -7.99 3.76 6.11
C PHE A 106 -8.74 4.78 6.98
N THR A 107 -9.36 4.34 8.07
CA THR A 107 -10.05 5.22 9.03
C THR A 107 -9.47 5.08 10.45
N PRO A 108 -9.52 6.14 11.28
CA PRO A 108 -9.12 6.06 12.68
C PRO A 108 -9.84 4.94 13.45
N GLU A 109 -11.15 4.78 13.21
CA GLU A 109 -12.00 3.80 13.90
C GLU A 109 -11.61 2.37 13.53
N ALA A 110 -11.38 2.08 12.25
CA ALA A 110 -10.96 0.77 11.79
C ALA A 110 -9.60 0.38 12.39
N TYR A 111 -8.66 1.32 12.49
CA TYR A 111 -7.33 1.06 13.03
C TYR A 111 -7.35 0.91 14.56
N ALA A 112 -8.18 1.68 15.26
CA ALA A 112 -8.41 1.47 16.69
C ALA A 112 -8.99 0.08 16.96
N HIS A 113 -9.95 -0.37 16.14
CA HIS A 113 -10.52 -1.71 16.24
C HIS A 113 -9.48 -2.80 15.93
N ALA A 114 -8.73 -2.66 14.83
CA ALA A 114 -7.68 -3.61 14.44
C ALA A 114 -6.62 -3.76 15.56
N LYS A 115 -6.22 -2.64 16.17
CA LYS A 115 -5.28 -2.62 17.30
C LYS A 115 -5.83 -3.41 18.49
N SER A 116 -7.09 -3.20 18.88
CA SER A 116 -7.72 -3.95 19.98
C SER A 116 -7.75 -5.47 19.72
N LEU A 117 -8.05 -5.88 18.48
CA LEU A 117 -8.03 -7.30 18.10
C LEU A 117 -6.61 -7.89 18.17
N LEU A 118 -5.60 -7.14 17.73
CA LEU A 118 -4.20 -7.58 17.73
C LEU A 118 -3.58 -7.61 19.13
N GLU A 119 -3.96 -6.67 20.00
CA GLU A 119 -3.56 -6.70 21.42
C GLU A 119 -4.12 -7.95 22.12
N ARG A 120 -5.37 -8.33 21.80
CA ARG A 120 -5.94 -9.62 22.26
C ARG A 120 -5.19 -10.82 21.67
N ALA A 121 -4.83 -10.77 20.39
CA ALA A 121 -4.08 -11.84 19.74
C ALA A 121 -2.72 -12.04 20.41
N LEU A 122 -2.00 -10.96 20.70
CA LEU A 122 -0.69 -10.98 21.37
C LEU A 122 -0.78 -11.30 22.86
N ALA A 123 -1.93 -11.08 23.50
CA ALA A 123 -2.18 -11.56 24.86
C ALA A 123 -2.35 -13.09 24.91
N LEU A 124 -2.91 -13.69 23.85
CA LEU A 124 -3.03 -15.14 23.71
C LEU A 124 -1.70 -15.80 23.29
N ASP A 125 -1.02 -15.19 22.32
CA ASP A 125 0.30 -15.65 21.86
C ASP A 125 1.25 -14.45 21.59
N PRO A 126 2.11 -14.11 22.56
CA PRO A 126 3.11 -13.06 22.39
C PRO A 126 4.16 -13.35 21.31
N GLN A 127 4.27 -14.60 20.84
CA GLN A 127 5.26 -15.05 19.86
C GLN A 127 4.66 -15.18 18.45
N SER A 128 3.41 -14.78 18.23
CA SER A 128 2.83 -14.76 16.88
C SER A 128 3.53 -13.72 16.00
N ALA A 129 4.28 -14.21 15.00
CA ALA A 129 5.00 -13.37 14.04
C ALA A 129 4.01 -12.51 13.24
N GLU A 130 2.88 -13.09 12.84
CA GLU A 130 1.84 -12.45 12.06
C GLU A 130 1.14 -11.34 12.85
N ALA A 131 0.72 -11.58 14.10
CA ALA A 131 0.08 -10.55 14.91
C ALA A 131 1.02 -9.35 15.15
N ASN A 132 2.32 -9.59 15.38
CA ASN A 132 3.32 -8.53 15.46
C ASN A 132 3.43 -7.74 14.15
N MET A 133 3.46 -8.44 13.00
CA MET A 133 3.51 -7.81 11.67
C MET A 133 2.28 -6.92 11.42
N VAL A 134 1.07 -7.42 11.61
CA VAL A 134 -0.14 -6.63 11.33
C VAL A 134 -0.24 -5.44 12.27
N LEU A 135 0.11 -5.61 13.55
CA LEU A 135 0.12 -4.50 14.50
C LEU A 135 1.18 -3.45 14.13
N SER A 136 2.32 -3.87 13.58
CA SER A 136 3.28 -2.94 12.99
C SER A 136 2.67 -2.11 11.87
N LEU A 137 2.01 -2.76 10.91
CA LEU A 137 1.38 -2.07 9.77
C LEU A 137 0.31 -1.07 10.23
N ILE A 138 -0.51 -1.45 11.21
CA ILE A 138 -1.51 -0.56 11.81
C ILE A 138 -0.85 0.66 12.45
N ASN A 139 0.19 0.48 13.27
CA ASN A 139 0.90 1.61 13.87
C ASN A 139 1.60 2.49 12.83
N HIS A 140 2.17 1.90 11.78
CA HIS A 140 2.77 2.65 10.68
C HIS A 140 1.73 3.54 9.99
N HIS A 141 0.56 3.00 9.64
CA HIS A 141 -0.47 3.80 8.98
C HIS A 141 -1.13 4.82 9.92
N ILE A 142 -1.30 4.53 11.22
CA ILE A 142 -1.76 5.52 12.20
C ILE A 142 -0.85 6.76 12.16
N ALA A 143 0.47 6.54 12.19
CA ALA A 143 1.44 7.61 12.12
C ALA A 143 1.42 8.32 10.76
N LEU A 144 1.45 7.55 9.67
CA LEU A 144 1.55 8.06 8.31
C LEU A 144 0.33 8.91 7.92
N LEU A 145 -0.88 8.39 8.13
CA LEU A 145 -2.14 9.03 7.74
C LEU A 145 -2.58 10.15 8.70
N GLY A 146 -2.00 10.22 9.89
CA GLY A 146 -2.25 11.31 10.84
C GLY A 146 -3.41 11.09 11.75
N PHE A 147 -3.64 9.83 12.11
CA PHE A 147 -4.64 9.44 13.11
C PHE A 147 -4.09 9.56 14.54
N SER A 148 -2.93 10.19 14.70
CA SER A 148 -2.31 10.52 15.98
C SER A 148 -1.70 11.92 15.94
N GLU A 149 -1.90 12.68 17.02
CA GLU A 149 -1.34 14.03 17.18
C GLU A 149 0.19 13.99 17.24
N ASP A 150 0.76 13.10 18.06
CA ASP A 150 2.18 12.80 18.07
C ASP A 150 2.44 11.47 17.32
N PRO A 151 3.04 11.51 16.13
CA PRO A 151 3.32 10.30 15.38
C PRO A 151 4.49 9.49 15.95
N SER A 152 5.28 10.02 16.88
CA SER A 152 6.51 9.37 17.35
C SER A 152 6.25 8.03 18.06
N PRO A 153 5.31 7.91 19.02
CA PRO A 153 5.00 6.64 19.65
C PRO A 153 4.54 5.54 18.67
N PRO A 154 3.55 5.78 17.76
CA PRO A 154 3.18 4.75 16.80
C PRO A 154 4.31 4.43 15.80
N MET A 155 5.16 5.38 15.40
CA MET A 155 6.33 5.09 14.56
C MET A 155 7.31 4.13 15.24
N GLN A 156 7.65 4.40 16.51
CA GLN A 156 8.55 3.55 17.30
C GLN A 156 7.94 2.16 17.53
N ALA A 157 6.63 2.09 17.82
CA ALA A 157 5.91 0.84 17.99
C ALA A 157 5.92 0.02 16.69
N ALA A 158 5.64 0.64 15.55
CA ALA A 158 5.68 -0.03 14.25
C ALA A 158 7.04 -0.67 13.99
N TYR A 159 8.12 0.10 14.13
CA TYR A 159 9.47 -0.38 13.93
C TYR A 159 9.84 -1.54 14.88
N ALA A 160 9.54 -1.42 16.18
CA ALA A 160 9.84 -2.46 17.16
C ALA A 160 9.07 -3.77 16.87
N LEU A 161 7.79 -3.66 16.53
CA LEU A 161 6.92 -4.80 16.19
C LEU A 161 7.35 -5.48 14.89
N ALA A 162 7.68 -4.71 13.85
CA ALA A 162 8.20 -5.27 12.61
C ALA A 162 9.50 -6.05 12.81
N ARG A 163 10.45 -5.48 13.56
CA ARG A 163 11.70 -6.18 13.90
C ARG A 163 11.45 -7.46 14.69
N ARG A 164 10.51 -7.43 15.62
CA ARG A 164 10.11 -8.63 16.37
C ARG A 164 9.50 -9.68 15.44
N SER A 165 8.63 -9.28 14.52
CA SER A 165 8.03 -10.18 13.53
C SER A 165 9.10 -10.85 12.67
N VAL A 166 10.06 -10.09 12.12
CA VAL A 166 11.18 -10.64 11.34
C VAL A 166 12.07 -11.59 12.17
N ALA A 167 12.25 -11.32 13.46
CA ALA A 167 13.02 -12.21 14.34
C ALA A 167 12.28 -13.54 14.62
N LEU A 168 10.94 -13.52 14.65
CA LEU A 168 10.10 -14.70 14.87
C LEU A 168 9.95 -15.52 13.59
N ASP A 169 9.75 -14.87 12.45
CA ASP A 169 9.71 -15.49 11.13
C ASP A 169 10.46 -14.65 10.08
N GLY A 170 11.74 -14.96 9.90
CA GLY A 170 12.60 -14.29 8.93
C GLY A 170 12.34 -14.70 7.47
N LYS A 171 11.40 -15.61 7.20
CA LYS A 171 11.03 -16.05 5.84
C LYS A 171 9.73 -15.42 5.33
N ASN A 172 9.02 -14.68 6.17
CA ASN A 172 7.80 -13.98 5.80
C ASN A 172 8.13 -12.66 5.07
N GLU A 173 7.77 -12.56 3.79
CA GLU A 173 8.00 -11.36 2.99
C GLU A 173 7.29 -10.12 3.55
N TYR A 174 6.10 -10.29 4.14
CA TYR A 174 5.33 -9.19 4.68
C TYR A 174 5.92 -8.66 5.98
N ALA A 175 6.58 -9.49 6.78
CA ALA A 175 7.32 -9.05 7.96
C ALA A 175 8.49 -8.14 7.55
N HIS A 176 9.22 -8.51 6.50
CA HIS A 176 10.28 -7.68 5.91
C HIS A 176 9.72 -6.41 5.26
N TRP A 177 8.57 -6.48 4.58
CA TRP A 177 7.90 -5.30 4.04
C TRP A 177 7.48 -4.32 5.15
N ALA A 178 6.87 -4.81 6.23
CA ALA A 178 6.48 -4.01 7.40
C ALA A 178 7.71 -3.34 8.06
N LEU A 179 8.84 -4.05 8.12
CA LEU A 179 10.11 -3.49 8.61
C LEU A 179 10.61 -2.38 7.68
N GLY A 180 10.55 -2.63 6.38
CA GLY A 180 10.91 -1.67 5.35
C GLY A 180 10.21 -0.32 5.53
N ILE A 181 8.87 -0.33 5.56
CA ILE A 181 8.07 0.89 5.61
C ILE A 181 8.13 1.60 6.97
N SER A 182 8.29 0.86 8.06
CA SER A 182 8.39 1.45 9.41
C SER A 182 9.69 2.24 9.63
N CYS A 183 10.69 2.05 8.78
CA CYS A 183 11.98 2.74 8.87
C CYS A 183 11.99 4.15 8.28
N TRP A 184 11.00 4.54 7.45
CA TRP A 184 11.06 5.79 6.66
C TRP A 184 11.12 7.06 7.52
N ALA A 185 10.14 7.25 8.39
CA ALA A 185 10.09 8.44 9.27
C ALA A 185 11.19 8.45 10.34
N LEU A 186 11.75 7.27 10.64
CA LEU A 186 12.89 7.12 11.54
C LEU A 186 14.23 7.35 10.82
N GLU A 187 14.19 7.67 9.51
CA GLU A 187 15.36 7.87 8.64
C GLU A 187 16.35 6.69 8.63
N ARG A 188 15.86 5.47 8.90
CA ARG A 188 16.67 4.24 8.91
C ARG A 188 16.74 3.63 7.51
N PHE A 189 17.17 4.44 6.55
CA PHE A 189 17.05 4.15 5.12
C PHE A 189 17.81 2.90 4.67
N ASP A 190 19.01 2.64 5.21
CA ASP A 190 19.78 1.45 4.88
C ASP A 190 19.06 0.16 5.31
N GLU A 191 18.46 0.16 6.50
CA GLU A 191 17.67 -0.98 6.97
C GLU A 191 16.36 -1.11 6.20
N SER A 192 15.73 0.02 5.86
CA SER A 192 14.55 0.06 4.99
C SER A 192 14.83 -0.64 3.66
N ARG A 193 15.96 -0.28 3.02
CA ARG A 193 16.40 -0.86 1.74
C ARG A 193 16.64 -2.36 1.88
N ALA A 194 17.44 -2.77 2.87
CA ALA A 194 17.75 -4.17 3.10
C ALA A 194 16.49 -5.03 3.35
N ALA A 195 15.54 -4.53 4.12
CA ALA A 195 14.29 -5.21 4.41
C ALA A 195 13.39 -5.31 3.16
N LEU A 196 13.24 -4.24 2.38
CA LEU A 196 12.43 -4.26 1.16
C LEU A 196 13.06 -5.13 0.06
N ASP A 197 14.38 -5.12 -0.09
CA ASP A 197 15.09 -6.03 -0.97
C ASP A 197 14.89 -7.50 -0.54
N ARG A 198 14.91 -7.77 0.78
CA ARG A 198 14.63 -9.11 1.31
C ARG A 198 13.20 -9.55 1.05
N ALA A 199 12.22 -8.66 1.19
CA ALA A 199 10.82 -8.94 0.89
C ALA A 199 10.63 -9.33 -0.58
N VAL A 200 11.21 -8.57 -1.51
CA VAL A 200 11.17 -8.87 -2.96
C VAL A 200 11.89 -10.19 -3.28
N MET A 201 13.03 -10.46 -2.64
CA MET A 201 13.74 -11.74 -2.84
C MET A 201 12.94 -12.95 -2.31
N LEU A 202 12.24 -12.80 -1.19
CA LEU A 202 11.40 -13.87 -0.63
C LEU A 202 10.17 -14.13 -1.50
N ASN A 203 9.55 -13.08 -2.02
CA ASN A 203 8.40 -13.17 -2.92
C ASN A 203 8.51 -12.15 -4.07
N PRO A 204 9.01 -12.58 -5.25
CA PRO A 204 9.11 -11.73 -6.44
C PRO A 204 7.77 -11.28 -7.03
N ASN A 205 6.64 -11.74 -6.47
CA ASN A 205 5.30 -11.33 -6.87
C ASN A 205 4.65 -10.39 -5.83
N CYS A 206 5.36 -10.00 -4.77
CA CYS A 206 4.82 -9.13 -3.72
C CYS A 206 4.72 -7.67 -4.20
N SER A 207 3.58 -7.32 -4.79
CA SER A 207 3.31 -5.94 -5.29
C SER A 207 3.53 -4.87 -4.22
N LEU A 208 3.13 -5.14 -2.97
CA LEU A 208 3.32 -4.20 -1.85
C LEU A 208 4.80 -3.90 -1.58
N ALA A 209 5.67 -4.92 -1.67
CA ALA A 209 7.11 -4.78 -1.47
C ALA A 209 7.74 -3.95 -2.59
N TYR A 210 7.42 -4.23 -3.86
CA TYR A 210 7.87 -3.43 -5.00
C TYR A 210 7.45 -1.96 -4.86
N GLY A 211 6.17 -1.73 -4.57
CA GLY A 211 5.66 -0.39 -4.44
C GLY A 211 6.33 0.40 -3.32
N SER A 212 6.50 -0.23 -2.14
CA SER A 212 7.16 0.42 -1.01
C SER A 212 8.65 0.61 -1.25
N ARG A 213 9.30 -0.30 -1.97
CA ARG A 213 10.67 -0.13 -2.45
C ARG A 213 10.78 1.06 -3.39
N GLY A 214 9.84 1.22 -4.33
CA GLY A 214 9.76 2.40 -5.19
C GLY A 214 9.61 3.69 -4.40
N THR A 215 8.77 3.70 -3.36
CA THR A 215 8.61 4.87 -2.48
C THR A 215 9.92 5.21 -1.75
N LEU A 216 10.62 4.20 -1.21
CA LEU A 216 11.93 4.40 -0.60
C LEU A 216 12.93 4.95 -1.62
N LEU A 217 13.01 4.37 -2.82
CA LEU A 217 13.94 4.83 -3.86
C LEU A 217 13.71 6.30 -4.21
N ALA A 218 12.44 6.75 -4.28
CA ALA A 218 12.12 8.16 -4.47
C ALA A 218 12.56 9.04 -3.28
N ILE A 219 12.41 8.56 -2.03
CA ILE A 219 12.94 9.23 -0.83
C ILE A 219 14.47 9.40 -0.90
N LEU A 220 15.16 8.42 -1.49
CA LEU A 220 16.62 8.41 -1.67
C LEU A 220 17.08 9.17 -2.93
N GLY A 221 16.15 9.73 -3.72
CA GLY A 221 16.46 10.44 -4.96
C GLY A 221 16.78 9.54 -6.16
N GLU A 222 16.62 8.22 -6.04
CA GLU A 222 16.84 7.24 -7.11
C GLU A 222 15.59 7.10 -8.00
N ALA A 223 15.25 8.17 -8.70
CA ALA A 223 13.94 8.33 -9.34
C ALA A 223 13.63 7.31 -10.45
N ASP A 224 14.57 6.97 -11.33
CA ASP A 224 14.30 6.02 -12.42
C ASP A 224 13.98 4.63 -11.85
N ALA A 225 14.79 4.15 -10.89
CA ALA A 225 14.52 2.90 -10.20
C ALA A 225 13.22 2.95 -9.38
N ALA A 226 12.89 4.12 -8.81
CA ALA A 226 11.62 4.32 -8.13
C ALA A 226 10.43 4.14 -9.08
N ILE A 227 10.49 4.75 -10.28
CA ILE A 227 9.45 4.64 -11.31
C ILE A 227 9.26 3.18 -11.71
N ASP A 228 10.35 2.47 -12.04
CA ASP A 228 10.29 1.06 -12.44
C ASP A 228 9.58 0.19 -11.38
N ASN A 229 9.94 0.36 -10.11
CA ASN A 229 9.36 -0.42 -9.01
C ASN A 229 7.87 -0.08 -8.78
N GLN A 230 7.48 1.19 -8.89
CA GLN A 230 6.07 1.57 -8.77
C GLN A 230 5.22 1.03 -9.93
N GLU A 231 5.74 1.10 -11.14
CA GLU A 231 5.05 0.56 -12.30
C GLU A 231 4.87 -0.96 -12.22
N ILE A 232 5.89 -1.70 -11.75
CA ILE A 232 5.75 -3.13 -11.46
C ILE A 232 4.62 -3.36 -10.46
N ALA A 233 4.58 -2.61 -9.36
CA ALA A 233 3.54 -2.76 -8.35
C ALA A 233 2.13 -2.48 -8.89
N ILE A 234 1.96 -1.39 -9.66
CA ILE A 234 0.69 -1.00 -10.28
C ILE A 234 0.22 -2.05 -11.29
N ARG A 235 1.11 -2.54 -12.16
CA ARG A 235 0.77 -3.62 -13.12
C ARG A 235 0.41 -4.92 -12.39
N SER A 236 1.10 -5.22 -11.29
CA SER A 236 0.90 -6.44 -10.50
C SER A 236 -0.45 -6.47 -9.78
N ASN A 237 -0.95 -5.34 -9.29
CA ASN A 237 -2.25 -5.28 -8.63
C ASN A 237 -2.96 -3.94 -8.90
N PRO A 238 -3.57 -3.77 -10.09
CA PRO A 238 -4.21 -2.50 -10.48
C PRO A 238 -5.47 -2.19 -9.66
N LEU A 239 -6.02 -3.17 -8.94
CA LEU A 239 -7.22 -3.04 -8.12
C LEU A 239 -6.91 -2.96 -6.61
N ASP A 240 -5.63 -2.85 -6.23
CA ASP A 240 -5.24 -2.70 -4.82
C ASP A 240 -5.98 -1.51 -4.19
N PRO A 241 -6.70 -1.71 -3.05
CA PRO A 241 -7.37 -0.60 -2.37
C PRO A 241 -6.40 0.50 -1.93
N SER A 242 -5.12 0.15 -1.71
CA SER A 242 -4.03 1.04 -1.30
C SER A 242 -3.26 1.68 -2.48
N ILE A 243 -3.71 1.51 -3.73
CA ILE A 243 -3.00 1.94 -4.95
C ILE A 243 -2.65 3.44 -4.98
N PHE A 244 -3.36 4.28 -4.23
CA PHE A 244 -3.04 5.70 -4.11
C PHE A 244 -1.64 5.97 -3.53
N PHE A 245 -1.10 5.06 -2.70
CA PHE A 245 0.30 5.12 -2.26
C PHE A 245 1.28 4.92 -3.41
N ARG A 246 0.94 4.10 -4.41
CA ARG A 246 1.78 3.84 -5.59
C ARG A 246 1.75 5.00 -6.58
N PHE A 247 0.56 5.55 -6.81
CA PHE A 247 0.41 6.77 -7.61
C PHE A 247 1.16 7.96 -6.99
N SER A 248 1.04 8.18 -5.68
CA SER A 248 1.82 9.24 -5.01
C SER A 248 3.32 8.93 -4.96
N GLY A 249 3.72 7.66 -4.91
CA GLY A 249 5.11 7.25 -5.07
C GLY A 249 5.69 7.59 -6.45
N LEU A 250 4.92 7.39 -7.54
CA LEU A 250 5.29 7.88 -8.88
C LEU A 250 5.35 9.40 -8.94
N ALA A 251 4.36 10.08 -8.36
CA ALA A 251 4.35 11.54 -8.29
C ALA A 251 5.61 12.06 -7.59
N MET A 252 6.00 11.46 -6.46
CA MET A 252 7.22 11.81 -5.73
C MET A 252 8.48 11.55 -6.56
N ALA A 253 8.57 10.41 -7.26
CA ALA A 253 9.69 10.12 -8.13
C ALA A 253 9.84 11.15 -9.27
N HIS A 254 8.73 11.56 -9.88
CA HIS A 254 8.75 12.62 -10.90
C HIS A 254 9.07 14.00 -10.32
N TYR A 255 8.59 14.29 -9.11
CA TYR A 255 8.88 15.55 -8.42
C TYR A 255 10.38 15.74 -8.17
N VAL A 256 11.07 14.72 -7.66
CA VAL A 256 12.49 14.83 -7.31
C VAL A 256 13.41 15.04 -8.52
N VAL A 257 12.98 14.64 -9.74
CA VAL A 257 13.70 14.93 -11.00
C VAL A 257 13.12 16.13 -11.77
N GLY A 258 12.25 16.92 -11.15
CA GLY A 258 11.71 18.16 -11.73
C GLY A 258 10.70 17.95 -12.87
N ARG A 259 10.17 16.73 -13.05
CA ARG A 259 9.11 16.43 -14.04
C ARG A 259 7.74 16.80 -13.46
N PHE A 260 7.53 18.09 -13.19
CA PHE A 260 6.37 18.59 -12.43
C PHE A 260 5.02 18.29 -13.07
N ASP A 261 4.91 18.31 -14.41
CA ASP A 261 3.66 17.98 -15.10
C ASP A 261 3.23 16.53 -14.86
N LEU A 262 4.17 15.58 -14.94
CA LEU A 262 3.93 14.16 -14.63
C LEU A 262 3.66 13.95 -13.14
N CYS A 263 4.35 14.70 -12.27
CA CYS A 263 4.05 14.69 -10.84
C CYS A 263 2.59 15.06 -10.56
N VAL A 264 2.08 16.12 -11.19
CA VAL A 264 0.69 16.56 -11.04
C VAL A 264 -0.28 15.50 -11.56
N GLU A 265 -0.02 14.90 -12.73
CA GLU A 265 -0.87 13.84 -13.29
C GLU A 265 -1.02 12.65 -12.33
N TRP A 266 0.09 12.16 -11.78
CA TRP A 266 0.07 11.03 -10.84
C TRP A 266 -0.49 11.41 -9.48
N ALA A 267 -0.26 12.64 -9.00
CA ALA A 267 -0.90 13.16 -7.80
C ALA A 267 -2.43 13.21 -7.96
N ASP A 268 -2.93 13.64 -9.12
CA ASP A 268 -4.37 13.65 -9.40
C ASP A 268 -4.99 12.25 -9.42
N LYS A 269 -4.29 11.27 -9.99
CA LYS A 269 -4.70 9.86 -9.91
C LYS A 269 -4.76 9.36 -8.46
N ALA A 270 -3.80 9.75 -7.62
CA ALA A 270 -3.81 9.42 -6.19
C ALA A 270 -5.01 10.06 -5.46
N LEU A 271 -5.25 11.35 -5.68
CA LEU A 271 -6.35 12.09 -5.06
C LEU A 271 -7.73 11.60 -5.52
N HIS A 272 -7.85 11.14 -6.77
CA HIS A 272 -9.08 10.52 -7.24
C HIS A 272 -9.42 9.22 -6.49
N ARG A 273 -8.41 8.51 -5.99
CA ARG A 273 -8.57 7.29 -5.19
C ARG A 273 -8.74 7.58 -3.70
N ASN A 274 -8.06 8.60 -3.18
CA ASN A 274 -8.19 9.07 -1.80
C ASN A 274 -7.88 10.57 -1.72
N ASP A 275 -8.92 11.40 -1.62
CA ASP A 275 -8.79 12.87 -1.58
C ASP A 275 -8.18 13.37 -0.26
N GLU A 276 -8.20 12.57 0.80
CA GLU A 276 -7.59 12.90 2.11
C GLU A 276 -6.09 12.55 2.18
N TRP A 277 -5.49 12.11 1.06
CA TRP A 277 -4.07 11.78 1.02
C TRP A 277 -3.18 13.03 0.89
N TYR A 278 -2.65 13.49 2.04
CA TYR A 278 -1.89 14.75 2.14
C TYR A 278 -0.67 14.83 1.21
N LEU A 279 0.08 13.72 1.02
CA LEU A 279 1.31 13.75 0.25
C LEU A 279 1.04 14.08 -1.22
N ALA A 280 -0.04 13.55 -1.79
CA ALA A 280 -0.42 13.87 -3.17
C ALA A 280 -0.80 15.35 -3.32
N HIS A 281 -1.54 15.92 -2.36
CA HIS A 281 -1.80 17.37 -2.33
C HIS A 281 -0.50 18.17 -2.26
N PHE A 282 0.43 17.80 -1.38
CA PHE A 282 1.69 18.52 -1.23
C PHE A 282 2.53 18.46 -2.51
N LEU A 283 2.69 17.29 -3.10
CA LEU A 283 3.40 17.11 -4.36
C LEU A 283 2.78 17.95 -5.49
N LYS A 284 1.45 17.97 -5.60
CA LYS A 284 0.73 18.79 -6.58
C LYS A 284 0.93 20.28 -6.36
N ILE A 285 0.77 20.77 -5.13
CA ILE A 285 0.95 22.18 -4.77
C ILE A 285 2.38 22.63 -5.08
N ALA A 286 3.37 21.89 -4.58
CA ALA A 286 4.77 22.26 -4.76
C ALA A 286 5.21 22.19 -6.23
N SER A 287 4.64 21.26 -7.02
CA SER A 287 4.86 21.20 -8.47
C SER A 287 4.33 22.44 -9.18
N HIS A 288 3.11 22.90 -8.85
CA HIS A 288 2.58 24.14 -9.44
C HIS A 288 3.39 25.38 -9.04
N VAL A 289 3.89 25.45 -7.80
CA VAL A 289 4.80 26.53 -7.38
C VAL A 289 6.10 26.48 -8.19
N ALA A 290 6.69 25.29 -8.35
CA ALA A 290 7.94 25.12 -9.10
C ALA A 290 7.79 25.47 -10.60
N SER A 291 6.62 25.20 -11.19
CA SER A 291 6.29 25.59 -12.57
C SER A 291 5.89 27.07 -12.73
N GLY A 292 5.79 27.84 -11.64
CA GLY A 292 5.37 29.25 -11.68
C GLY A 292 3.85 29.47 -11.83
N ASP A 293 3.04 28.41 -11.77
CA ASP A 293 1.59 28.44 -11.96
C ASP A 293 0.86 28.84 -10.66
N ALA A 294 0.99 30.11 -10.25
CA ALA A 294 0.46 30.60 -8.96
C ALA A 294 -1.06 30.42 -8.79
N SER A 295 -1.86 30.46 -9.87
CA SER A 295 -3.30 30.19 -9.80
C SER A 295 -3.57 28.73 -9.44
N LYS A 296 -2.94 27.79 -10.15
CA LYS A 296 -3.12 26.35 -9.90
C LYS A 296 -2.58 25.95 -8.53
N ALA A 297 -1.47 26.53 -8.09
CA ALA A 297 -0.94 26.31 -6.74
C ALA A 297 -1.95 26.73 -5.66
N ARG A 298 -2.61 27.88 -5.83
CA ARG A 298 -3.66 28.36 -4.94
C ARG A 298 -4.88 27.45 -4.95
N GLU A 299 -5.34 27.04 -6.12
CA GLU A 299 -6.47 26.12 -6.28
C GLU A 299 -6.20 24.77 -5.63
N ALA A 300 -5.03 24.18 -5.86
CA ALA A 300 -4.60 22.93 -5.25
C ALA A 300 -4.50 23.06 -3.72
N ARG A 301 -3.97 24.17 -3.20
CA ARG A 301 -3.94 24.42 -1.76
C ARG A 301 -5.34 24.50 -1.16
N LEU A 302 -6.26 25.21 -1.82
CA LEU A 302 -7.65 25.31 -1.33
C LEU A 302 -8.36 23.96 -1.38
N ALA A 303 -8.07 23.11 -2.38
CA ALA A 303 -8.56 21.73 -2.41
C ALA A 303 -8.03 20.91 -1.23
N CYS A 304 -6.73 20.97 -0.99
CA CYS A 304 -6.08 20.32 0.15
C CYS A 304 -6.71 20.73 1.50
N GLN A 305 -6.96 22.02 1.72
CA GLN A 305 -7.59 22.51 2.95
C GLN A 305 -9.07 22.13 3.08
N ARG A 306 -9.78 21.89 1.98
CA ARG A 306 -11.16 21.39 2.02
C ARG A 306 -11.19 19.90 2.37
N ALA A 307 -10.28 19.12 1.78
CA ALA A 307 -10.18 17.69 2.04
C ALA A 307 -9.62 17.40 3.45
N ILE A 308 -8.65 18.20 3.89
CA ILE A 308 -7.94 18.03 5.16
C ILE A 308 -7.93 19.37 5.91
N PRO A 309 -9.00 19.73 6.64
CA PRO A 309 -9.11 21.02 7.32
C PRO A 309 -8.00 21.30 8.35
N THR A 310 -7.41 20.24 8.91
CA THR A 310 -6.33 20.29 9.90
C THR A 310 -4.93 20.18 9.28
N VAL A 311 -4.81 20.28 7.95
CA VAL A 311 -3.53 20.09 7.26
C VAL A 311 -2.46 21.07 7.74
N GLY A 312 -1.28 20.53 8.06
CA GLY A 312 -0.10 21.31 8.41
C GLY A 312 1.18 20.71 7.86
N LEU A 313 2.23 21.54 7.78
CA LEU A 313 3.51 21.16 7.19
C LEU A 313 4.27 20.08 7.99
N GLU A 314 3.89 19.81 9.23
CA GLU A 314 4.45 18.72 10.05
C GLU A 314 4.14 17.33 9.47
N LEU A 315 3.10 17.19 8.62
CA LEU A 315 2.81 15.93 7.93
C LEU A 315 3.96 15.47 7.03
N LEU A 316 4.78 16.41 6.53
CA LEU A 316 5.96 16.09 5.72
C LEU A 316 7.02 15.30 6.50
N ASP A 317 7.10 15.45 7.82
CA ASP A 317 8.13 14.80 8.64
C ASP A 317 7.92 13.28 8.75
N ARG A 318 6.78 12.79 8.28
CA ARG A 318 6.43 11.35 8.23
C ARG A 318 7.02 10.64 7.02
N MET A 319 7.43 11.37 6.00
CA MET A 319 8.10 10.86 4.80
C MET A 319 9.22 11.81 4.37
N PRO A 320 10.28 11.94 5.19
CA PRO A 320 11.37 12.87 4.89
C PRO A 320 12.19 12.39 3.69
N LEU A 321 12.52 13.29 2.76
CA LEU A 321 13.53 13.01 1.74
C LEU A 321 14.92 12.89 2.40
N GLN A 322 15.76 11.98 1.89
CA GLN A 322 17.11 11.79 2.43
C GLN A 322 17.97 13.04 2.20
N ASN A 323 17.85 13.66 1.02
CA ASN A 323 18.51 14.93 0.74
C ASN A 323 17.79 16.08 1.46
N LYS A 324 18.47 16.63 2.48
CA LYS A 324 17.92 17.72 3.31
C LYS A 324 17.71 19.02 2.52
N ALA A 325 18.49 19.28 1.47
CA ALA A 325 18.28 20.46 0.62
C ALA A 325 16.99 20.33 -0.18
N ASP A 326 16.76 19.17 -0.81
CA ASP A 326 15.53 18.90 -1.57
C ASP A 326 14.31 18.93 -0.66
N MET A 327 14.42 18.39 0.56
CA MET A 327 13.35 18.47 1.56
C MET A 327 13.05 19.91 1.98
N SER A 328 14.08 20.73 2.17
CA SER A 328 13.94 22.15 2.52
C SER A 328 13.28 22.94 1.39
N ASP A 329 13.65 22.69 0.14
CA ASP A 329 13.02 23.32 -1.02
C ASP A 329 11.55 22.88 -1.18
N PHE A 330 11.25 21.59 -0.97
CA PHE A 330 9.87 21.10 -0.98
C PHE A 330 9.02 21.83 0.07
N ARG A 331 9.51 21.92 1.32
CA ARG A 331 8.83 22.65 2.39
C ARG A 331 8.67 24.13 2.05
N SER A 332 9.70 24.77 1.50
CA SER A 332 9.67 26.18 1.07
C SER A 332 8.58 26.43 0.03
N ARG A 333 8.45 25.58 -0.99
CA ARG A 333 7.41 25.70 -2.02
C ARG A 333 6.00 25.61 -1.43
N LEU A 334 5.76 24.72 -0.47
CA LEU A 334 4.47 24.64 0.23
C LEU A 334 4.19 25.90 1.05
N SER A 335 5.19 26.43 1.75
CA SER A 335 5.07 27.70 2.47
C SER A 335 4.78 28.89 1.55
N GLN A 336 5.42 28.96 0.37
CA GLN A 336 5.15 29.97 -0.66
C GLN A 336 3.71 29.89 -1.18
N ALA A 337 3.14 28.68 -1.28
CA ALA A 337 1.73 28.50 -1.63
C ALA A 337 0.77 28.98 -0.52
N GLY A 338 1.26 29.18 0.71
CA GLY A 338 0.48 29.62 1.87
C GLY A 338 0.05 28.48 2.81
N LEU A 339 0.72 27.33 2.79
CA LEU A 339 0.58 26.32 3.85
C LEU A 339 1.47 26.68 5.04
N SER A 340 0.99 26.42 6.25
CA SER A 340 1.70 26.67 7.51
C SER A 340 1.68 25.40 8.37
N SER A 341 2.49 25.35 9.43
CA SER A 341 2.33 24.34 10.47
C SER A 341 0.96 24.47 11.14
N ALA A 342 0.39 23.36 11.62
CA ALA A 342 -0.86 23.39 12.37
C ALA A 342 -0.69 24.28 13.63
N GLY A 343 -1.64 25.18 13.87
CA GLY A 343 -1.64 26.09 15.03
C GLY A 343 -0.96 27.45 14.85
N ALA A 344 -0.41 27.77 13.67
CA ALA A 344 0.20 29.08 13.39
C ALA A 344 -0.79 30.21 13.01
N ARG A 345 -2.05 30.14 13.46
CA ARG A 345 -3.08 31.17 13.19
C ARG A 345 -3.32 32.08 14.38
#